data_AF-A0A661LK57-F1
#
_entry.id   AF-A0A661LK57-F1
#
_cell.length_a   1.000
_cell.length_b   1.000
_cell.length_c   1.000
_cell.angle_alpha   90.00
_cell.angle_beta   90.00
_cell.angle_gamma   90.00
#
_symmetry.space_group_name_H-M   'P 1'
#
loop_
_entity.id
_entity.type
_entity.pdbx_description
1 polymer ?
#
loop_
_entity_poly.entity_id
_entity_poly.type
_entity_poly.pdbx_seq_one_letter_code
_entity_poly.pdbx_strand_id
1 'polypeptide(L)' 'MQTNRQAEETMGDFRKILVALSLEKYSKGIFNYAARLAQSLNAHLIVANIIN' A
#
# COMPACT_ATOMS: atom_id res chain seq x y z
N MET A 1 -4.95 37.99 -0.19
CA MET A 1 -3.65 37.30 -0.09
C MET A 1 -3.95 35.82 0.09
N GLN A 2 -3.84 35.03 -0.97
CA GLN A 2 -4.12 33.60 -0.95
C GLN A 2 -2.91 32.89 -0.35
N THR A 3 -3.00 32.51 0.92
CA THR A 3 -1.98 31.72 1.59
C THR A 3 -2.06 30.30 1.03
N ASN A 4 -1.06 29.94 0.21
CA ASN A 4 -0.83 28.60 -0.29
C ASN A 4 -0.82 27.60 0.87
N ARG A 5 -1.93 26.89 1.09
CA ARG A 5 -1.93 25.58 1.76
C ARG A 5 -1.40 24.56 0.76
N GLN A 6 -0.09 24.58 0.52
CA GLN A 6 0.56 23.30 0.23
C GLN A 6 0.53 22.58 1.57
N ALA A 7 -0.44 21.67 1.69
CA ALA A 7 -0.46 20.74 2.79
C ALA A 7 0.92 20.10 2.84
N GLU A 8 1.55 20.19 4.01
CA GLU A 8 2.51 19.18 4.42
C GLU A 8 1.75 17.85 4.38
N GLU A 9 1.66 17.25 3.19
CA GLU A 9 1.44 15.82 3.03
C GLU A 9 2.69 15.16 3.59
N THR A 10 2.77 15.18 4.91
CA THR A 10 3.71 14.41 5.69
C THR A 10 3.66 12.99 5.13
N MET A 11 4.83 12.39 4.93
CA MET A 11 5.01 10.97 4.62
C MET A 11 4.44 10.03 5.72
N GLY A 12 3.40 10.46 6.45
CA GLY A 12 2.93 9.89 7.70
C GLY A 12 1.56 9.23 7.64
N ASP A 13 0.81 9.33 6.54
CA ASP A 13 -0.57 8.81 6.52
C ASP A 13 -0.84 7.90 5.31
N PHE A 14 0.07 6.96 5.05
CA PHE A 14 -0.19 5.83 4.14
C PHE A 14 -1.25 4.92 4.76
N ARG A 15 -2.53 5.29 4.66
CA ARG A 15 -3.65 4.55 5.29
C ARG A 15 -4.03 3.28 4.54
N LYS A 16 -3.62 3.14 3.28
CA LYS A 16 -3.98 2.01 2.41
C LYS A 16 -2.80 1.59 1.54
N ILE A 17 -2.61 0.28 1.40
CA ILE A 17 -1.64 -0.34 0.50
C ILE A 17 -2.42 -1.27 -0.43
N LEU A 18 -2.30 -1.06 -1.74
CA LEU A 18 -2.86 -1.95 -2.75
C LEU A 18 -1.74 -2.83 -3.31
N VAL A 19 -1.98 -4.14 -3.38
CA VAL A 19 -1.09 -5.07 -4.05
C VAL A 19 -1.88 -5.92 -5.04
N ALA A 20 -1.41 -5.93 -6.29
CA ALA A 20 -1.95 -6.74 -7.37
C ALA A 20 -1.05 -7.95 -7.61
N LEU A 21 -1.61 -9.17 -7.56
CA LEU A 21 -0.86 -10.43 -7.65
C LEU A 21 -1.61 -11.45 -8.51
N SER A 22 -0.91 -12.25 -9.31
CA SER A 22 -1.45 -13.52 -9.84
C SER A 22 -1.30 -14.64 -8.81
N LEU A 23 -2.08 -15.73 -8.89
CA LEU A 23 -1.94 -16.89 -7.98
C LEU A 23 -0.78 -17.81 -8.38
N GLU A 24 0.44 -17.29 -8.35
CA GLU A 24 1.66 -18.01 -8.74
C GLU A 24 2.64 -18.20 -7.58
N LYS A 25 3.60 -19.11 -7.75
CA LYS A 25 4.61 -19.46 -6.73
C LYS A 25 5.38 -18.23 -6.20
N TYR A 26 5.60 -17.22 -7.03
CA TYR A 26 6.36 -16.01 -6.67
C TYR A 26 5.52 -14.97 -5.90
N SER A 27 4.19 -15.07 -5.95
CA SER A 27 3.27 -14.08 -5.38
C SER A 27 3.25 -14.09 -3.85
N LYS A 28 3.62 -15.22 -3.22
CA LYS A 28 3.74 -15.34 -1.77
C LYS A 28 4.78 -14.35 -1.20
N GLY A 29 5.90 -14.15 -1.90
CA GLY A 29 6.94 -13.22 -1.45
C GLY A 29 6.46 -11.77 -1.45
N ILE A 30 5.80 -11.37 -2.54
CA ILE A 30 5.26 -10.01 -2.71
C ILE A 30 4.13 -9.75 -1.70
N PHE A 31 3.22 -10.71 -1.52
CA PHE A 31 2.19 -10.64 -0.49
C PHE A 31 2.79 -10.44 0.92
N ASN A 32 3.79 -11.26 1.29
CA ASN A 32 4.43 -11.17 2.60
C ASN A 32 5.11 -9.81 2.81
N TYR A 33 5.78 -9.28 1.80
CA TYR A 33 6.40 -7.95 1.88
C TYR A 33 5.35 -6.85 2.10
N ALA A 34 4.27 -6.87 1.31
CA ALA A 34 3.20 -5.88 1.41
C ALA A 34 2.44 -5.97 2.74
N ALA A 35 2.22 -7.17 3.25
CA ALA A 35 1.64 -7.38 4.58
C ALA A 35 2.52 -6.80 5.69
N ARG A 36 3.84 -7.05 5.63
CA ARG A 36 4.79 -6.46 6.59
C ARG A 36 4.81 -4.94 6.51
N LEU A 37 4.82 -4.39 5.29
CA LEU A 37 4.78 -2.95 5.08
C LEU A 37 3.49 -2.32 5.63
N ALA A 38 2.34 -2.94 5.35
CA ALA A 38 1.05 -2.48 5.85
C ALA A 38 1.01 -2.50 7.39
N GLN A 39 1.52 -3.57 8.00
CA GLN A 39 1.62 -3.67 9.45
C GLN A 39 2.52 -2.59 10.05
N SER A 40 3.71 -2.35 9.46
CA SER A 40 4.64 -1.32 9.93
C SER A 40 4.08 0.09 9.82
N LEU A 41 3.16 0.33 8.89
CA LEU A 41 2.54 1.63 8.65
C LEU A 41 1.14 1.76 9.28
N ASN A 42 0.67 0.73 10.00
CA ASN A 42 -0.71 0.65 10.49
C ASN A 42 -1.75 0.93 9.38
N ALA A 43 -1.46 0.42 8.18
CA ALA A 43 -2.20 0.66 6.95
C ALA A 43 -3.11 -0.51 6.61
N HIS A 44 -4.21 -0.25 5.92
CA HIS A 44 -5.08 -1.30 5.40
C HIS A 44 -4.46 -1.91 4.13
N LEU A 45 -4.22 -3.22 4.14
CA LEU A 45 -3.81 -3.95 2.93
C LEU A 45 -5.03 -4.37 2.10
N ILE A 46 -5.01 -4.02 0.82
CA ILE A 46 -5.97 -4.44 -0.19
C ILE A 46 -5.23 -5.35 -1.18
N VAL A 47 -5.74 -6.55 -1.41
CA VAL A 47 -5.17 -7.51 -2.36
C VAL A 47 -6.09 -7.63 -3.57
N ALA A 48 -5.58 -7.30 -4.74
CA ALA A 48 -6.25 -7.51 -6.02
C ALA A 48 -5.67 -8.75 -6.71
N ASN A 49 -6.53 -9.72 -7.03
CA ASN A 49 -6.13 -10.89 -7.78
C ASN A 49 -6.13 -10.59 -9.28
N ILE A 50 -5.02 -10.86 -9.96
CA ILE A 50 -4.91 -10.81 -11.42
C ILE A 50 -5.24 -12.20 -11.94
N ILE A 51 -6.42 -12.34 -12.53
CA ILE A 51 -6.83 -13.55 -13.25
C ILE A 51 -6.38 -13.36 -14.70
N ASN A 52 -5.42 -14.18 -15.15
CA ASN A 52 -5.06 -14.35 -16.55
C ASN A 52 -5.58 -15.70 -17.03
#